data_AF-A0A9W4CQT8-F1
#
_entry.id   AF-A0A9W4CQT8-F1
#
_cell.length_a   1.000
_cell.length_b   1.000
_cell.length_c   1.000
_cell.angle_alpha   90.00
_cell.angle_beta   90.00
_cell.angle_gamma   90.00
#
_symmetry.space_group_name_H-M   'P 1'
#
loop_
_entity.id
_entity.type
_entity.pdbx_description
1 polymer ?
#
loop_
_entity_poly.entity_id
_entity_poly.type
_entity_poly.pdbx_seq_one_letter_code
_entity_poly.pdbx_strand_id
1 'polypeptide(L)'
;MNADTYILQLPHVLLKSKELLPEDSGIYYVIDENQLIWYIGKAKNLKTRWDGKTHHRILQLGSQKRKVFHIYYEKISPDQLTQVEKARIEKYKPQLNGSKVTKKTIRPAETLLRETLNALSEYMILIGIEPPRKDDPVYVEKCNKFEKNWRILKKVLPLPIIHLCIDKSSIYNNTEDSRATELAINKAFSSRKAYTNKWEFRKSGERTSIRLLVNGYAVEVYDISKEAITLITGYELTALAGIPVRAINQESLQAIQKYCGQSSYNIFKLNDDSEFSQLCNYPLKRLSSYQKDPIKILFNESINSRNINENIKQLEEEYKLKKRGIDSRSNQNKYDISDILAQRGIDLKCYSTHPYVKDYSHKRIYLYVKSFSANLYEPTGQKNYISENGEKVTTSIVHSIQGSKGSFRQGSDLNLFPYQNVYMLTSVEREAWLLFERYLSDFAKVTLSENDGYISRVYVSPRKCIKPAQVKISLGNQRTFIIPFGPSETIVKYDQVRQTMIESLKNCGLPDLKISFTLESVSQCPLNNNISSRPSISDRSDLVSDFVLEF
;
A
#
# COMPACT_ATOMS: atom_id res chain seq x y z
N MET A 1 11.68 -24.96 -30.80
CA MET A 1 11.31 -25.98 -31.81
C MET A 1 10.02 -26.64 -31.35
N ASN A 2 9.13 -27.00 -32.26
CA ASN A 2 7.87 -27.65 -31.90
C ASN A 2 8.09 -29.13 -31.57
N ALA A 3 7.21 -29.70 -30.75
CA ALA A 3 7.16 -31.12 -30.48
C ALA A 3 6.79 -31.89 -31.75
N ASP A 4 7.51 -32.98 -32.03
CA ASP A 4 7.17 -33.90 -33.10
C ASP A 4 6.15 -34.94 -32.62
N THR A 5 5.63 -35.73 -33.57
CA THR A 5 4.63 -36.78 -33.30
C THR A 5 5.11 -37.77 -32.22
N TYR A 6 6.41 -38.04 -32.16
CA TYR A 6 7.00 -38.88 -31.13
C TYR A 6 6.73 -38.35 -29.72
N ILE A 7 7.04 -37.08 -29.44
CA ILE A 7 6.83 -36.51 -28.09
C ILE A 7 5.34 -36.42 -27.75
N LEU A 8 4.51 -36.03 -28.72
CA LEU A 8 3.06 -35.84 -28.48
C LEU A 8 2.31 -37.15 -28.18
N GLN A 9 2.91 -38.30 -28.48
CA GLN A 9 2.39 -39.63 -28.13
C GLN A 9 2.85 -40.12 -26.74
N LEU A 10 3.79 -39.42 -26.09
CA LEU A 10 4.26 -39.80 -24.76
C LEU A 10 3.21 -39.55 -23.67
N PRO A 11 3.24 -40.32 -22.56
CA PRO A 11 2.49 -39.99 -21.36
C PRO A 11 2.83 -38.57 -20.88
N HIS A 12 1.81 -37.85 -20.41
CA HIS A 12 1.99 -36.49 -19.93
C HIS A 12 1.04 -36.13 -18.80
N VAL A 13 1.40 -35.08 -18.07
CA VAL A 13 0.55 -34.44 -17.06
C VAL A 13 0.59 -32.93 -17.25
N LEU A 14 -0.44 -32.23 -16.77
CA LEU A 14 -0.35 -30.78 -16.63
C LEU A 14 0.75 -30.41 -15.62
N LEU A 15 1.51 -29.33 -15.87
CA LEU A 15 2.50 -28.81 -14.93
C LEU A 15 1.90 -28.47 -13.55
N LYS A 16 0.62 -28.06 -13.54
CA LYS A 16 -0.14 -27.81 -12.29
C LYS A 16 -0.40 -29.09 -11.49
N SER A 17 -0.40 -30.23 -12.14
CA SER A 17 -0.68 -31.57 -11.60
C SER A 17 0.57 -32.47 -11.61
N LYS A 18 1.76 -31.87 -11.50
CA LYS A 18 3.07 -32.55 -11.57
C LYS A 18 3.28 -33.60 -10.46
N GLU A 19 2.49 -33.56 -9.40
CA GLU A 19 2.43 -34.58 -8.34
C GLU A 19 1.98 -35.95 -8.85
N LEU A 20 1.32 -36.00 -10.02
CA LEU A 20 0.88 -37.24 -10.69
C LEU A 20 1.98 -37.88 -11.54
N LEU A 21 3.20 -37.32 -11.57
CA LEU A 21 4.33 -37.94 -12.26
C LEU A 21 4.71 -39.28 -11.60
N PRO A 22 5.21 -40.25 -12.37
CA PRO A 22 5.62 -41.54 -11.82
C PRO A 22 6.93 -41.45 -11.03
N GLU A 23 7.18 -42.46 -10.21
CA GLU A 23 8.42 -42.62 -9.42
C GLU A 23 9.56 -43.29 -10.21
N ASP A 24 9.43 -43.35 -11.54
CA ASP A 24 10.43 -43.90 -12.46
C ASP A 24 11.51 -42.88 -12.86
N SER A 25 12.65 -43.39 -13.33
CA SER A 25 13.66 -42.61 -14.05
C SER A 25 13.23 -42.31 -15.48
N GLY A 26 13.58 -41.13 -15.98
CA GLY A 26 13.20 -40.74 -17.33
C GLY A 26 13.69 -39.39 -17.80
N ILE A 27 13.37 -39.10 -19.07
CA ILE A 27 13.51 -37.77 -19.68
C ILE A 27 12.13 -37.11 -19.70
N TYR A 28 12.09 -35.83 -19.36
CA TYR A 28 10.86 -35.05 -19.40
C TYR A 28 10.98 -33.85 -20.34
N TYR A 29 9.86 -33.49 -20.95
CA TYR A 29 9.72 -32.39 -21.91
C TYR A 29 8.62 -31.45 -21.40
N VAL A 30 8.96 -30.19 -21.22
CA VAL A 30 8.00 -29.14 -20.86
C VAL A 30 7.55 -28.45 -22.13
N ILE A 31 6.27 -28.58 -22.45
CA ILE A 31 5.67 -28.12 -23.70
C ILE A 31 4.49 -27.20 -23.40
N ASP A 32 4.33 -26.12 -24.16
CA ASP A 32 3.20 -25.20 -24.01
C ASP A 32 2.00 -25.55 -24.90
N GLU A 33 0.94 -24.75 -24.82
CA GLU A 33 -0.29 -24.93 -25.61
C GLU A 33 -0.09 -24.83 -27.13
N ASN A 34 1.02 -24.27 -27.60
CA ASN A 34 1.36 -24.17 -29.02
C ASN A 34 2.34 -25.26 -29.46
N GLN A 35 2.48 -26.31 -28.66
CA GLN A 35 3.40 -27.44 -28.88
C GLN A 35 4.87 -27.02 -28.92
N LEU A 36 5.24 -25.85 -28.39
CA LEU A 36 6.63 -25.41 -28.33
C LEU A 36 7.35 -26.12 -27.18
N ILE A 37 8.53 -26.70 -27.44
CA ILE A 37 9.35 -27.32 -26.39
C ILE A 37 10.16 -26.23 -25.67
N TRP A 38 9.84 -25.99 -24.41
CA TRP A 38 10.50 -25.00 -23.58
C TRP A 38 11.74 -25.55 -22.88
N TYR A 39 11.66 -26.78 -22.37
CA TYR A 39 12.69 -27.36 -21.53
C TYR A 39 12.69 -28.88 -21.61
N ILE A 40 13.88 -29.47 -21.66
CA ILE A 40 14.09 -30.91 -21.57
C ILE A 40 15.01 -31.16 -20.38
N GLY A 41 14.72 -32.18 -19.58
CA GLY A 41 15.63 -32.57 -18.51
C GLY A 41 15.53 -34.05 -18.18
N LYS A 42 16.49 -34.54 -17.41
CA LYS A 42 16.47 -35.90 -16.84
C LYS A 42 16.12 -35.92 -15.36
N ALA A 43 15.59 -37.05 -14.91
CA ALA A 43 15.40 -37.35 -13.50
C ALA A 43 15.65 -38.84 -13.21
N LYS A 44 16.29 -39.15 -12.07
CA LYS A 44 16.33 -40.52 -11.53
C LYS A 44 14.96 -40.96 -10.97
N ASN A 45 14.14 -39.99 -10.59
CA ASN A 45 12.76 -40.17 -10.18
C ASN A 45 11.99 -38.89 -10.58
N LEU A 46 11.06 -39.02 -11.52
CA LEU A 46 10.36 -37.89 -12.14
C LEU A 46 9.52 -37.11 -11.11
N LYS A 47 8.77 -37.82 -10.25
CA LYS A 47 7.95 -37.23 -9.19
C LYS A 47 8.76 -36.36 -8.23
N THR A 48 9.79 -36.91 -7.59
CA THR A 48 10.62 -36.19 -6.60
C THR A 48 11.37 -35.01 -7.21
N ARG A 49 11.79 -35.11 -8.48
CA ARG A 49 12.44 -34.01 -9.20
C ARG A 49 11.56 -32.78 -9.33
N TRP A 50 10.25 -32.99 -9.53
CA TRP A 50 9.27 -31.93 -9.74
C TRP A 50 8.52 -31.51 -8.47
N ASP A 51 8.49 -32.36 -7.45
CA ASP A 51 7.95 -32.06 -6.13
C ASP A 51 8.94 -31.23 -5.27
N GLY A 52 10.24 -31.41 -5.50
CA GLY A 52 11.28 -30.70 -4.77
C GLY A 52 11.29 -29.17 -4.97
N LYS A 53 11.60 -28.43 -3.90
CA LYS A 53 11.85 -26.96 -3.91
C LYS A 53 13.03 -26.52 -4.81
N THR A 54 13.74 -27.47 -5.41
CA THR A 54 15.00 -27.28 -6.14
C THR A 54 14.84 -27.25 -7.66
N HIS A 55 13.63 -27.44 -8.21
CA HIS A 55 13.41 -27.34 -9.65
C HIS A 55 13.50 -25.88 -10.13
N HIS A 56 14.72 -25.41 -10.33
CA HIS A 56 15.08 -24.02 -10.60
C HIS A 56 14.40 -23.41 -11.85
N ARG A 57 13.92 -24.23 -12.80
CA ARG A 57 13.18 -23.76 -13.99
C ARG A 57 11.69 -23.51 -13.74
N ILE A 58 11.12 -23.98 -12.63
CA ILE A 58 9.68 -23.80 -12.34
C ILE A 58 9.30 -22.32 -12.23
N LEU A 59 10.20 -21.48 -11.73
CA LEU A 59 10.01 -20.03 -11.63
C LEU A 59 9.99 -19.36 -13.01
N GLN A 60 10.85 -19.81 -13.93
CA GLN A 60 10.89 -19.28 -15.30
C GLN A 60 9.63 -19.69 -16.08
N LEU A 61 9.17 -20.92 -15.92
CA LEU A 61 7.90 -21.38 -16.47
C LEU A 61 6.72 -20.59 -15.89
N GLY A 62 6.67 -20.42 -14.56
CA GLY A 62 5.62 -19.65 -13.88
C GLY A 62 5.61 -18.15 -14.21
N SER A 63 6.73 -17.59 -14.71
CA SER A 63 6.77 -16.20 -15.19
C SER A 63 5.96 -15.99 -16.47
N GLN A 64 5.67 -17.07 -17.22
CA GLN A 64 4.87 -17.06 -18.44
C GLN A 64 3.37 -17.16 -18.10
N LYS A 65 2.84 -16.16 -17.37
CA LYS A 65 1.50 -16.19 -16.71
C LYS A 65 0.30 -16.50 -17.62
N ARG A 66 0.46 -16.48 -18.94
CA ARG A 66 -0.61 -16.76 -19.93
C ARG A 66 -0.48 -18.11 -20.62
N LYS A 67 0.54 -18.91 -20.30
CA LYS A 67 0.82 -20.20 -20.95
C LYS A 67 0.41 -21.37 -20.07
N VAL A 68 -0.08 -22.43 -20.70
CA VAL A 68 -0.40 -23.71 -20.08
C VAL A 68 0.68 -24.70 -20.48
N PHE A 69 1.35 -25.26 -19.48
CA PHE A 69 2.44 -26.20 -19.71
C PHE A 69 2.02 -27.62 -19.36
N HIS A 70 2.48 -28.56 -20.18
CA HIS A 70 2.41 -30.00 -19.98
C HIS A 70 3.83 -30.55 -19.80
N ILE A 71 3.95 -31.59 -18.96
CA ILE A 71 5.18 -32.35 -18.77
C ILE A 71 4.96 -33.71 -19.43
N TYR A 72 5.50 -33.88 -20.63
CA TYR A 72 5.59 -35.19 -21.29
C TYR A 72 6.81 -35.92 -20.75
N TYR A 73 6.78 -37.25 -20.69
CA TYR A 73 7.92 -38.02 -20.19
C TYR A 73 8.09 -39.37 -20.88
N GLU A 74 9.35 -39.78 -21.05
CA GLU A 74 9.75 -41.12 -21.48
C GLU A 74 10.52 -41.81 -20.35
N LYS A 75 10.16 -43.06 -20.03
CA LYS A 75 10.89 -43.86 -19.03
C LYS A 75 12.21 -44.34 -19.64
N ILE A 76 13.31 -44.09 -18.94
CA ILE A 76 14.67 -44.37 -19.43
C ILE A 76 15.47 -44.95 -18.27
N SER A 77 16.28 -45.99 -18.55
CA SER A 77 17.18 -46.58 -17.56
C SER A 77 18.12 -45.51 -16.96
N PRO A 78 18.39 -45.51 -15.65
CA PRO A 78 19.26 -44.54 -15.00
C PRO A 78 20.62 -44.34 -15.69
N ASP A 79 21.19 -45.43 -16.23
CA ASP A 79 22.51 -45.43 -16.87
C ASP A 79 22.53 -44.68 -18.21
N GLN A 80 21.37 -44.57 -18.87
CA GLN A 80 21.24 -43.94 -20.19
C GLN A 80 20.79 -42.46 -20.12
N LEU A 81 20.33 -42.00 -18.95
CA LEU A 81 19.71 -40.67 -18.80
C LEU A 81 20.56 -39.52 -19.35
N THR A 82 21.86 -39.53 -19.10
CA THR A 82 22.75 -38.44 -19.55
C THR A 82 22.92 -38.42 -21.07
N GLN A 83 23.10 -39.59 -21.67
CA GLN A 83 23.25 -39.70 -23.12
C GLN A 83 21.96 -39.29 -23.83
N VAL A 84 20.81 -39.80 -23.36
CA VAL A 84 19.50 -39.50 -23.97
C VAL A 84 19.16 -38.02 -23.79
N GLU A 85 19.32 -37.44 -22.59
CA GLU A 85 19.07 -36.01 -22.34
C GLU A 85 19.87 -35.13 -23.30
N LYS A 86 21.17 -35.40 -23.47
CA LYS A 86 22.04 -34.65 -24.38
C LYS A 86 21.53 -34.74 -25.82
N ALA A 87 21.23 -35.94 -26.30
CA ALA A 87 20.72 -36.16 -27.65
C ALA A 87 19.37 -35.44 -27.89
N ARG A 88 18.46 -35.45 -26.90
CA ARG A 88 17.18 -34.74 -26.99
C ARG A 88 17.36 -33.22 -26.98
N ILE A 89 18.20 -32.67 -26.11
CA ILE A 89 18.49 -31.24 -26.07
C ILE A 89 19.12 -30.78 -27.39
N GLU A 90 20.04 -31.56 -27.95
CA GLU A 90 20.70 -31.27 -29.22
C GLU A 90 19.71 -31.31 -30.39
N LYS A 91 18.85 -32.33 -30.45
CA LYS A 91 17.80 -32.47 -31.47
C LYS A 91 16.80 -31.30 -31.44
N TYR A 92 16.26 -30.96 -30.27
CA TYR A 92 15.12 -30.05 -30.16
C TYR A 92 15.49 -28.60 -29.82
N LYS A 93 16.74 -28.34 -29.40
CA LYS A 93 17.26 -27.03 -28.98
C LYS A 93 16.26 -26.22 -28.14
N PRO A 94 15.79 -26.74 -26.98
CA PRO A 94 14.74 -26.07 -26.20
C PRO A 94 15.23 -24.72 -25.66
N GLN A 95 14.33 -23.74 -25.62
CA GLN A 95 14.66 -22.35 -25.27
C GLN A 95 15.34 -22.22 -23.90
N LEU A 96 14.90 -22.98 -22.90
CA LEU A 96 15.38 -22.83 -21.54
C LEU A 96 16.69 -23.58 -21.26
N ASN A 97 17.01 -24.65 -21.99
CA ASN A 97 18.19 -25.49 -21.70
C ASN A 97 19.53 -24.73 -21.80
N GLY A 98 19.65 -23.77 -22.73
CA GLY A 98 20.82 -22.90 -22.87
C GLY A 98 20.73 -21.57 -22.14
N SER A 99 19.56 -21.21 -21.60
CA SER A 99 19.37 -19.92 -20.93
C SER A 99 20.00 -19.91 -19.53
N LYS A 100 20.54 -18.76 -19.11
CA LYS A 100 21.04 -18.58 -17.73
C LYS A 100 19.91 -18.87 -16.75
N VAL A 101 20.12 -19.84 -15.86
CA VAL A 101 19.18 -20.10 -14.76
C VAL A 101 19.16 -18.85 -13.89
N THR A 102 18.03 -18.15 -13.86
CA THR A 102 17.80 -17.10 -12.87
C THR A 102 17.68 -17.78 -11.51
N LYS A 103 18.81 -18.03 -10.85
CA LYS A 103 18.79 -18.37 -9.43
C LYS A 103 18.14 -17.18 -8.76
N LYS A 104 17.00 -17.38 -8.10
CA LYS A 104 16.49 -16.37 -7.17
C LYS A 104 17.58 -16.23 -6.12
N THR A 105 18.39 -15.17 -6.19
CA THR A 105 19.30 -14.85 -5.11
C THR A 105 18.39 -14.64 -3.90
N ILE A 106 18.30 -15.64 -3.03
CA ILE A 106 17.59 -15.50 -1.77
C ILE A 106 18.52 -14.62 -0.96
N ARG A 107 18.29 -13.31 -1.01
CA ARG A 107 18.98 -12.39 -0.13
C ARG A 107 18.38 -12.55 1.26
N PRO A 108 19.20 -12.86 2.26
CA PRO A 108 18.76 -13.00 3.63
C PRO A 108 18.26 -11.67 4.17
N ALA A 109 17.32 -11.73 5.12
CA ALA A 109 16.88 -10.56 5.87
C ALA A 109 18.07 -9.87 6.56
N GLU A 110 19.05 -10.64 6.99
CA GLU A 110 20.30 -10.17 7.59
C GLU A 110 21.03 -9.13 6.72
N THR A 111 21.16 -9.35 5.40
CA THR A 111 21.80 -8.37 4.50
C THR A 111 21.03 -7.06 4.44
N LEU A 112 19.70 -7.12 4.48
CA LEU A 112 18.85 -5.92 4.50
C LEU A 112 19.02 -5.15 5.82
N LEU A 113 19.07 -5.87 6.94
CA LEU A 113 19.35 -5.25 8.24
C LEU A 113 20.68 -4.51 8.20
N ARG A 114 21.75 -5.18 7.77
CA ARG A 114 23.09 -4.59 7.75
C ARG A 114 23.19 -3.39 6.80
N GLU A 115 22.53 -3.41 5.65
CA GLU A 115 22.43 -2.25 4.74
C GLU A 115 21.74 -1.06 5.39
N THR A 116 20.62 -1.31 6.07
CA THR A 116 19.86 -0.28 6.77
C THR A 116 20.66 0.29 7.94
N LEU A 117 21.31 -0.56 8.75
CA LEU A 117 22.18 -0.13 9.84
C LEU A 117 23.37 0.66 9.31
N ASN A 118 24.03 0.21 8.24
CA ASN A 118 25.14 0.94 7.66
C ASN A 118 24.71 2.33 7.13
N ALA A 119 23.49 2.44 6.62
CA ALA A 119 22.97 3.73 6.15
C ALA A 119 22.61 4.66 7.31
N LEU A 120 22.10 4.14 8.42
CA LEU A 120 21.45 4.93 9.48
C LEU A 120 22.16 4.90 10.85
N SER A 121 23.25 4.15 11.03
CA SER A 121 23.86 3.87 12.34
C SER A 121 24.22 5.13 13.15
N GLU A 122 24.67 6.19 12.48
CA GLU A 122 24.97 7.50 13.08
C GLU A 122 23.76 8.15 13.75
N TYR A 123 22.55 7.78 13.35
CA TYR A 123 21.28 8.30 13.85
C TYR A 123 20.42 7.23 14.53
N MET A 124 20.92 5.99 14.62
CA MET A 124 20.24 4.90 15.27
C MET A 124 20.72 4.71 16.71
N ILE A 125 19.77 4.40 17.57
CA ILE A 125 19.98 4.12 18.99
C ILE A 125 19.35 2.76 19.29
N LEU A 126 20.15 1.85 19.83
CA LEU A 126 19.68 0.56 20.31
C LEU A 126 19.28 0.71 21.78
N ILE A 127 18.02 0.41 22.08
CA ILE A 127 17.46 0.61 23.43
C ILE A 127 17.56 -0.65 24.27
N GLY A 128 17.24 -1.81 23.70
CA GLY A 128 17.35 -3.07 24.41
C GLY A 128 16.72 -4.25 23.67
N ILE A 129 16.66 -5.38 24.35
CA ILE A 129 16.01 -6.61 23.87
C ILE A 129 14.82 -6.95 24.76
N GLU A 130 13.65 -7.08 24.15
CA GLU A 130 12.43 -7.59 24.77
C GLU A 130 12.40 -9.12 24.66
N PRO A 131 12.07 -9.86 25.75
CA PRO A 131 11.82 -11.30 25.67
C PRO A 131 10.56 -11.59 24.83
N PRO A 132 10.38 -12.82 24.31
CA PRO A 132 9.22 -13.17 23.50
C PRO A 132 7.89 -12.76 24.13
N ARG A 133 7.03 -12.12 23.33
CA ARG A 133 5.73 -11.62 23.79
C ARG A 133 4.78 -12.74 24.23
N LYS A 134 4.95 -13.95 23.68
CA LYS A 134 4.20 -15.15 24.12
C LYS A 134 4.42 -15.51 25.59
N ASP A 135 5.54 -15.10 26.19
CA ASP A 135 5.91 -15.46 27.56
C ASP A 135 5.19 -14.57 28.61
N ASP A 136 4.31 -13.67 28.16
CA ASP A 136 3.56 -12.74 29.00
C ASP A 136 2.12 -12.59 28.46
N PRO A 137 1.22 -13.47 28.90
CA PRO A 137 -0.18 -13.49 28.46
C PRO A 137 -0.94 -12.20 28.79
N VAL A 138 -0.60 -11.55 29.92
CA VAL A 138 -1.25 -10.30 30.37
C VAL A 138 -1.01 -9.20 29.36
N TYR A 139 0.22 -9.07 28.86
CA TYR A 139 0.53 -8.11 27.81
C TYR A 139 -0.19 -8.41 26.49
N VAL A 140 -0.31 -9.70 26.12
CA VAL A 140 -1.04 -10.11 24.91
C VAL A 140 -2.53 -9.77 25.01
N GLU A 141 -3.15 -10.03 26.16
CA GLU A 141 -4.54 -9.69 26.43
C GLU A 141 -4.78 -8.18 26.33
N LYS A 142 -3.92 -7.36 26.97
CA LYS A 142 -4.00 -5.90 26.83
C LYS A 142 -3.84 -5.45 25.38
N CYS A 143 -2.94 -6.06 24.61
CA CYS A 143 -2.81 -5.74 23.19
C CYS A 143 -4.10 -6.07 22.40
N ASN A 144 -4.80 -7.17 22.71
CA ASN A 144 -6.09 -7.49 22.11
C ASN A 144 -7.16 -6.46 22.49
N LYS A 145 -7.28 -6.12 23.78
CA LYS A 145 -8.24 -5.13 24.31
C LYS A 145 -8.16 -3.78 23.59
N PHE A 146 -6.95 -3.33 23.29
CA PHE A 146 -6.70 -2.02 22.64
C PHE A 146 -6.41 -2.12 21.13
N GLU A 147 -6.80 -3.24 20.48
CA GLU A 147 -6.65 -3.50 19.04
C GLU A 147 -5.22 -3.30 18.51
N LYS A 148 -4.20 -3.58 19.33
CA LYS A 148 -2.77 -3.46 18.97
C LYS A 148 -2.24 -4.73 18.30
N ASN A 149 -3.00 -5.28 17.35
CA ASN A 149 -2.71 -6.53 16.62
C ASN A 149 -1.31 -6.59 15.99
N TRP A 150 -0.74 -5.43 15.63
CA TRP A 150 0.62 -5.34 15.10
C TRP A 150 1.68 -5.95 16.03
N ARG A 151 1.53 -5.79 17.35
CA ARG A 151 2.51 -6.23 18.35
C ARG A 151 2.45 -7.73 18.63
N ILE A 152 1.31 -8.35 18.39
CA ILE A 152 0.99 -9.74 18.75
C ILE A 152 0.74 -10.64 17.54
N LEU A 153 1.34 -10.31 16.38
CA LEU A 153 1.28 -11.19 15.21
C LEU A 153 1.86 -12.57 15.57
N LYS A 154 1.17 -13.64 15.17
CA LYS A 154 1.55 -15.04 15.46
C LYS A 154 3.01 -15.37 15.18
N LYS A 155 3.58 -14.81 14.10
CA LYS A 155 4.98 -15.00 13.70
C LYS A 155 6.01 -14.23 14.54
N VAL A 156 5.57 -13.22 15.28
CA VAL A 156 6.41 -12.34 16.12
C VAL A 156 6.35 -12.76 17.58
N LEU A 157 5.18 -13.19 18.06
CA LEU A 157 4.97 -13.66 19.43
C LEU A 157 6.09 -14.56 19.99
N PRO A 158 6.62 -15.56 19.26
CA PRO A 158 7.65 -16.45 19.82
C PRO A 158 9.07 -15.90 19.75
N LEU A 159 9.30 -14.72 19.17
CA LEU A 159 10.63 -14.19 18.92
C LEU A 159 11.01 -13.14 19.96
N PRO A 160 12.27 -13.12 20.44
CA PRO A 160 12.83 -11.94 21.10
C PRO A 160 12.87 -10.76 20.13
N ILE A 161 12.74 -9.55 20.68
CA ILE A 161 12.57 -8.33 19.87
C ILE A 161 13.67 -7.34 20.21
N ILE A 162 14.44 -6.95 19.20
CA ILE A 162 15.48 -5.92 19.31
C ILE A 162 14.84 -4.59 18.95
N HIS A 163 14.90 -3.63 19.89
CA HIS A 163 14.30 -2.31 19.71
C HIS A 163 15.36 -1.29 19.29
N LEU A 164 15.17 -0.74 18.10
CA LEU A 164 15.97 0.35 17.54
C LEU A 164 15.11 1.61 17.42
N CYS A 165 15.75 2.75 17.63
CA CYS A 165 15.15 4.06 17.42
C CYS A 165 15.97 4.88 16.43
N ILE A 166 15.30 5.74 15.67
CA ILE A 166 15.90 6.74 14.81
C ILE A 166 15.72 8.11 15.47
N ASP A 167 16.83 8.79 15.76
CA ASP A 167 16.82 10.19 16.14
C ASP A 167 16.67 11.06 14.89
N LYS A 168 15.44 11.18 14.41
CA LYS A 168 15.11 12.04 13.28
C LYS A 168 15.43 13.51 13.56
N SER A 169 15.41 13.93 14.82
CA SER A 169 15.68 15.33 15.16
C SER A 169 17.11 15.73 14.84
N SER A 170 18.08 14.85 15.12
CA SER A 170 19.47 15.03 14.72
C SER A 170 19.66 15.01 13.20
N ILE A 171 18.86 14.23 12.46
CA ILE A 171 18.91 14.25 10.98
C ILE A 171 18.38 15.58 10.45
N TYR A 172 17.21 16.02 10.94
CA TYR A 172 16.58 17.27 10.52
C TYR A 172 17.39 18.51 10.86
N ASN A 173 18.22 18.48 11.91
CA ASN A 173 19.11 19.61 12.22
C ASN A 173 20.24 19.79 11.19
N ASN A 174 20.51 18.78 10.35
CA ASN A 174 21.58 18.81 9.34
C ASN A 174 21.11 19.14 7.92
N THR A 175 19.84 19.52 7.73
CA THR A 175 19.17 19.61 6.42
C THR A 175 18.05 20.63 6.46
N GLU A 176 17.91 21.40 5.38
CA GLU A 176 16.83 22.39 5.24
C GLU A 176 15.57 21.79 4.57
N ASP A 177 15.69 20.68 3.82
CA ASP A 177 14.57 20.02 3.14
C ASP A 177 14.12 18.75 3.88
N SER A 178 13.06 18.90 4.68
CA SER A 178 12.46 17.79 5.42
C SER A 178 11.97 16.64 4.52
N ARG A 179 11.60 16.92 3.26
CA ARG A 179 11.16 15.90 2.29
C ARG A 179 12.33 15.11 1.75
N ALA A 180 13.48 15.75 1.51
CA ALA A 180 14.70 15.04 1.11
C ALA A 180 15.14 14.07 2.19
N THR A 181 15.09 14.52 3.44
CA THR A 181 15.39 13.70 4.63
C THR A 181 14.47 12.51 4.77
N GLU A 182 13.16 12.72 4.74
CA GLU A 182 12.19 11.63 4.85
C GLU A 182 12.37 10.62 3.70
N LEU A 183 12.67 11.08 2.48
CA LEU A 183 12.99 10.20 1.36
C LEU A 183 14.29 9.42 1.57
N ALA A 184 15.33 10.04 2.11
CA ALA A 184 16.61 9.38 2.40
C ALA A 184 16.43 8.26 3.44
N ILE A 185 15.70 8.53 4.52
CA ILE A 185 15.34 7.53 5.54
C ILE A 185 14.55 6.39 4.88
N ASN A 186 13.51 6.70 4.10
CA ASN A 186 12.71 5.69 3.40
C ASN A 186 13.56 4.85 2.42
N LYS A 187 14.57 5.47 1.77
CA LYS A 187 15.51 4.78 0.88
C LYS A 187 16.38 3.79 1.63
N ALA A 188 16.75 4.05 2.89
CA ALA A 188 17.51 3.10 3.72
C ALA A 188 16.73 1.80 4.02
N PHE A 189 15.40 1.86 4.09
CA PHE A 189 14.53 0.67 4.23
C PHE A 189 14.10 0.05 2.89
N SER A 190 14.43 0.70 1.78
CA SER A 190 14.06 0.28 0.42
C SER A 190 15.26 0.18 -0.52
N SER A 191 16.47 0.00 0.03
CA SER A 191 17.75 -0.11 -0.69
C SER A 191 17.67 -1.05 -1.90
N ARG A 192 16.85 -2.10 -1.79
CA ARG A 192 16.61 -3.10 -2.85
C ARG A 192 15.13 -3.32 -3.09
N LYS A 193 14.61 -2.76 -4.20
CA LYS A 193 13.19 -2.88 -4.63
C LYS A 193 12.63 -4.31 -4.58
N ALA A 194 13.43 -5.32 -4.93
CA ALA A 194 13.00 -6.72 -4.96
C ALA A 194 12.74 -7.33 -3.57
N TYR A 195 13.20 -6.68 -2.50
CA TYR A 195 13.14 -7.19 -1.12
C TYR A 195 12.60 -6.16 -0.14
N THR A 196 12.17 -4.99 -0.60
CA THR A 196 11.54 -3.96 0.24
C THR A 196 10.33 -4.50 1.01
N ASN A 197 9.65 -5.53 0.50
CA ASN A 197 8.55 -6.19 1.18
C ASN A 197 8.95 -7.06 2.38
N LYS A 198 10.25 -7.25 2.64
CA LYS A 198 10.74 -7.93 3.85
C LYS A 198 10.72 -7.03 5.07
N TRP A 199 10.92 -5.72 4.87
CA TRP A 199 10.56 -4.73 5.86
C TRP A 199 9.04 -4.63 5.88
N GLU A 200 8.46 -4.96 7.04
CA GLU A 200 7.04 -4.88 7.27
C GLU A 200 6.71 -3.50 7.78
N PHE A 201 5.89 -2.77 7.03
CA PHE A 201 5.40 -1.45 7.40
C PHE A 201 3.98 -1.58 7.95
N ARG A 202 3.69 -0.86 9.04
CA ARG A 202 2.33 -0.71 9.53
C ARG A 202 1.51 0.07 8.49
N LYS A 203 0.29 -0.41 8.17
CA LYS A 203 -0.55 0.11 7.08
C LYS A 203 -1.33 1.42 7.40
N SER A 204 -1.11 2.03 8.56
CA SER A 204 -1.64 3.38 8.82
C SER A 204 -0.82 4.40 8.03
N GLY A 205 -1.44 5.48 7.55
CA GLY A 205 -0.82 6.46 6.64
C GLY A 205 0.46 7.14 7.17
N GLU A 206 0.83 6.87 8.42
CA GLU A 206 2.03 7.36 9.10
C GLU A 206 3.04 6.21 9.26
N ARG A 207 4.16 6.32 8.53
CA ARG A 207 5.20 5.28 8.43
C ARG A 207 6.20 5.32 9.58
N THR A 208 5.80 4.85 10.74
CA THR A 208 6.61 5.11 11.92
C THR A 208 6.87 3.85 12.79
N SER A 209 6.33 2.69 12.40
CA SER A 209 6.81 1.39 12.88
C SER A 209 7.18 0.47 11.73
N ILE A 210 8.43 0.01 11.73
CA ILE A 210 9.01 -0.88 10.72
C ILE A 210 9.55 -2.12 11.42
N ARG A 211 9.28 -3.31 10.88
CA ARG A 211 9.77 -4.58 11.43
C ARG A 211 10.49 -5.41 10.39
N LEU A 212 11.56 -6.07 10.80
CA LEU A 212 12.24 -7.11 10.02
C LEU A 212 12.38 -8.38 10.86
N LEU A 213 12.08 -9.55 10.26
CA LEU A 213 12.33 -10.84 10.88
C LEU A 213 13.65 -11.39 10.35
N VAL A 214 14.61 -11.64 11.23
CA VAL A 214 15.99 -11.99 10.89
C VAL A 214 16.56 -12.98 11.90
N ASN A 215 17.04 -14.12 11.40
CA ASN A 215 17.80 -15.13 12.15
C ASN A 215 17.26 -15.46 13.57
N GLY A 216 15.94 -15.58 13.73
CA GLY A 216 15.29 -15.92 15.01
C GLY A 216 14.88 -14.71 15.87
N TYR A 217 15.08 -13.49 15.38
CA TYR A 217 14.72 -12.25 16.06
C TYR A 217 13.72 -11.44 15.23
N ALA A 218 12.93 -10.61 15.91
CA ALA A 218 12.28 -9.46 15.29
C ALA A 218 13.10 -8.21 15.60
N VAL A 219 13.42 -7.41 14.59
CA VAL A 219 13.99 -6.08 14.75
C VAL A 219 12.89 -5.08 14.50
N GLU A 220 12.53 -4.30 15.51
CA GLU A 220 11.53 -3.25 15.42
C GLU A 220 12.21 -1.88 15.49
N VAL A 221 11.86 -1.00 14.54
CA VAL A 221 12.42 0.34 14.41
C VAL A 221 11.33 1.38 14.63
N TYR A 222 11.63 2.35 15.48
CA TYR A 222 10.75 3.45 15.90
C TYR A 222 11.42 4.81 15.70
N ASP A 223 10.62 5.87 15.71
CA ASP A 223 11.16 7.21 15.95
C ASP A 223 11.33 7.43 17.46
N ILE A 224 12.30 8.24 17.88
CA ILE A 224 12.42 8.66 19.29
C ILE A 224 12.20 10.18 19.39
N SER A 225 11.38 10.60 20.36
CA SER A 225 11.07 12.02 20.57
C SER A 225 12.24 12.75 21.23
N LYS A 226 12.33 14.07 21.04
CA LYS A 226 13.37 14.90 21.66
C LYS A 226 13.37 14.76 23.18
N GLU A 227 12.20 14.69 23.80
CA GLU A 227 12.01 14.57 25.25
C GLU A 227 12.44 13.21 25.79
N ALA A 228 12.36 12.15 24.97
CA ALA A 228 12.87 10.84 25.34
C ALA A 228 14.39 10.77 25.19
N ILE A 229 14.97 11.45 24.18
CA ILE A 229 16.44 11.54 24.00
C ILE A 229 17.11 12.20 25.20
N THR A 230 16.51 13.23 25.82
CA THR A 230 17.11 13.90 26.99
C THR A 230 17.26 13.01 28.23
N LEU A 231 16.62 11.84 28.24
CA LEU A 231 16.78 10.83 29.29
C LEU A 231 17.98 9.91 29.07
N ILE A 232 18.61 9.97 27.90
CA ILE A 232 19.77 9.14 27.56
C ILE A 232 21.03 9.88 28.02
N THR A 233 21.62 9.41 29.12
CA THR A 233 22.82 9.99 29.76
C THR A 233 24.11 9.44 29.16
N GLY A 234 24.08 8.28 28.49
CA GLY A 234 25.27 7.68 27.92
C GLY A 234 25.01 6.53 26.96
N TYR A 235 26.04 6.21 26.18
CA TYR A 235 26.02 5.16 25.16
C TYR A 235 27.23 4.24 25.28
N GLU A 236 27.04 2.99 24.86
CA GLU A 236 28.08 2.01 24.62
C GLU A 236 28.13 1.69 23.11
N LEU A 237 29.34 1.64 22.54
CA LEU A 237 29.51 1.21 21.16
C LEU A 237 29.50 -0.32 21.10
N THR A 238 28.54 -0.89 20.39
CA THR A 238 28.39 -2.33 20.21
C THR A 238 28.19 -2.66 18.72
N ALA A 239 27.86 -3.91 18.40
CA ALA A 239 27.52 -4.34 17.05
C ALA A 239 26.13 -4.98 17.01
N LEU A 240 25.43 -4.78 15.90
CA LEU A 240 24.20 -5.50 15.55
C LEU A 240 24.32 -6.03 14.12
N ALA A 241 24.24 -7.35 13.97
CA ALA A 241 24.59 -8.05 12.74
C ALA A 241 25.98 -7.63 12.20
N GLY A 242 26.94 -7.44 13.10
CA GLY A 242 28.31 -7.01 12.81
C GLY A 242 28.47 -5.57 12.33
N ILE A 243 27.42 -4.75 12.37
CA ILE A 243 27.50 -3.31 12.08
C ILE A 243 27.58 -2.52 13.39
N PRO A 244 28.55 -1.61 13.57
CA PRO A 244 28.65 -0.77 14.76
C PRO A 244 27.38 0.07 14.97
N VAL A 245 26.85 0.05 16.19
CA VAL A 245 25.66 0.80 16.61
C VAL A 245 25.83 1.30 18.04
N ARG A 246 25.19 2.44 18.36
CA ARG A 246 25.15 2.95 19.74
C ARG A 246 24.03 2.27 20.50
N ALA A 247 24.37 1.57 21.58
CA ALA A 247 23.41 1.08 22.56
C ALA A 247 23.36 2.02 23.76
N ILE A 248 22.19 2.23 24.35
CA ILE A 248 22.09 3.02 25.58
C ILE A 248 22.68 2.23 26.76
N ASN A 249 23.29 2.94 27.72
CA ASN A 249 23.77 2.32 28.95
C ASN A 249 22.62 1.91 29.89
N GLN A 250 22.95 1.16 30.95
CA GLN A 250 21.96 0.65 31.91
C GLN A 250 21.15 1.75 32.60
N GLU A 251 21.78 2.89 32.94
CA GLU A 251 21.12 4.03 33.59
C GLU A 251 20.07 4.66 32.66
N SER A 252 20.45 4.91 31.41
CA SER A 252 19.55 5.43 30.38
C SER A 252 18.39 4.48 30.12
N LEU A 253 18.63 3.16 30.11
CA LEU A 253 17.57 2.17 29.96
C LEU A 253 16.57 2.24 31.13
N GLN A 254 17.04 2.34 32.37
CA GLN A 254 16.18 2.50 33.55
C GLN A 254 15.34 3.79 33.46
N ALA A 255 15.93 4.89 32.99
CA ALA A 255 15.22 6.14 32.78
C ALA A 255 14.12 6.00 31.70
N ILE A 256 14.42 5.36 30.56
CA ILE A 256 13.44 5.08 29.50
C ILE A 256 12.32 4.18 30.03
N GLN A 257 12.63 3.12 30.79
CA GLN A 257 11.64 2.22 31.38
C GLN A 257 10.70 2.92 32.36
N LYS A 258 11.22 3.90 33.10
CA LYS A 258 10.45 4.64 34.09
C LYS A 258 9.57 5.71 33.46
N TYR A 259 10.10 6.47 32.51
CA TYR A 259 9.50 7.73 32.06
C TYR A 259 8.96 7.71 30.63
N CYS A 260 9.19 6.67 29.85
CA CYS A 260 8.75 6.61 28.46
C CYS A 260 7.63 5.62 28.22
N GLY A 261 6.84 5.93 27.19
CA GLY A 261 5.88 5.08 26.55
C GLY A 261 6.32 4.80 25.13
N GLN A 262 5.92 3.66 24.62
CA GLN A 262 6.08 3.30 23.23
C GLN A 262 4.71 3.28 22.57
N SER A 263 4.51 4.11 21.57
CA SER A 263 3.31 4.10 20.74
C SER A 263 3.49 3.09 19.61
N SER A 264 2.69 3.22 18.56
CA SER A 264 2.90 2.45 17.33
C SER A 264 3.83 3.15 16.34
N TYR A 265 4.53 4.19 16.81
CA TYR A 265 5.20 5.16 15.95
C TYR A 265 6.51 5.61 16.59
N ASN A 266 6.43 6.04 17.83
CA ASN A 266 7.56 6.61 18.53
C ASN A 266 7.69 6.08 19.95
N ILE A 267 8.88 6.28 20.50
CA ILE A 267 9.11 6.35 21.93
C ILE A 267 9.02 7.80 22.34
N PHE A 268 8.19 8.06 23.34
CA PHE A 268 7.85 9.39 23.82
C PHE A 268 7.81 9.40 25.35
N LYS A 269 8.01 10.55 25.96
CA LYS A 269 7.90 10.72 27.41
C LYS A 269 6.43 10.62 27.83
N LEU A 270 6.14 9.83 28.86
CA LEU A 270 4.78 9.72 29.41
C LEU A 270 4.42 10.99 30.15
N ASN A 271 3.16 11.40 29.96
CA ASN A 271 2.60 12.58 30.62
C ASN A 271 1.56 12.20 31.69
N ASP A 272 1.14 10.94 31.75
CA ASP A 272 0.14 10.43 32.70
C ASP A 272 0.27 8.92 32.96
N ASP A 273 -0.49 8.44 33.96
CA ASP A 273 -0.57 7.04 34.37
C ASP A 273 -1.83 6.31 33.86
N SER A 274 -2.45 6.81 32.78
CA SER A 274 -3.66 6.20 32.22
C SER A 274 -3.43 4.73 31.81
N GLU A 275 -4.50 3.91 31.76
CA GLU A 275 -4.39 2.50 31.34
C GLU A 275 -3.75 2.37 29.94
N PHE A 276 -4.03 3.34 29.06
CA PHE A 276 -3.41 3.41 27.74
C PHE A 276 -1.91 3.73 27.81
N SER A 277 -1.50 4.68 28.65
CA SER A 277 -0.09 4.99 28.92
C SER A 277 0.64 3.79 29.51
N GLN A 278 0.00 3.04 30.42
CA GLN A 278 0.55 1.80 30.96
C GLN A 278 0.76 0.73 29.88
N LEU A 279 -0.18 0.56 28.95
CA LEU A 279 0.00 -0.32 27.78
C LEU A 279 1.16 0.15 26.89
N CYS A 280 1.30 1.46 26.69
CA CYS A 280 2.38 2.02 25.89
C CYS A 280 3.74 1.82 26.55
N ASN A 281 3.82 1.94 27.88
CA ASN A 281 5.05 1.71 28.65
C ASN A 281 5.44 0.21 28.69
N TYR A 282 4.44 -0.68 28.67
CA TYR A 282 4.63 -2.11 28.92
C TYR A 282 5.79 -2.79 28.15
N PRO A 283 5.96 -2.63 26.82
CA PRO A 283 7.08 -3.25 26.12
C PRO A 283 8.44 -2.69 26.57
N LEU A 284 8.51 -1.40 26.93
CA LEU A 284 9.76 -0.78 27.40
C LEU A 284 10.17 -1.34 28.77
N LYS A 285 9.22 -1.52 29.71
CA LYS A 285 9.48 -2.14 31.02
C LYS A 285 10.08 -3.55 30.95
N ARG A 286 9.83 -4.25 29.85
CA ARG A 286 10.32 -5.62 29.62
C ARG A 286 11.71 -5.67 28.99
N LEU A 287 12.28 -4.53 28.62
CA LEU A 287 13.58 -4.48 27.97
C LEU A 287 14.69 -4.92 28.92
N SER A 288 15.60 -5.70 28.38
CA SER A 288 16.89 -5.99 28.98
C SER A 288 17.98 -5.25 28.22
N SER A 289 19.07 -4.91 28.92
CA SER A 289 20.22 -4.25 28.31
C SER A 289 20.83 -5.10 27.21
N TYR A 290 21.22 -4.44 26.13
CA TYR A 290 21.85 -5.10 24.99
C TYR A 290 23.34 -5.27 25.25
N GLN A 291 23.76 -6.48 25.65
CA GLN A 291 25.15 -6.73 26.03
C GLN A 291 26.02 -7.25 24.88
N LYS A 292 25.44 -8.01 23.95
CA LYS A 292 26.18 -8.66 22.85
C LYS A 292 25.31 -8.82 21.62
N ASP A 293 25.94 -8.88 20.44
CA ASP A 293 25.27 -9.11 19.18
C ASP A 293 24.63 -10.52 19.12
N PRO A 294 23.30 -10.64 19.14
CA PRO A 294 22.65 -11.94 19.11
C PRO A 294 22.41 -12.43 17.68
N ILE A 295 22.58 -11.58 16.66
CA ILE A 295 22.32 -11.93 15.27
C ILE A 295 23.56 -12.56 14.66
N LYS A 296 23.58 -13.89 14.59
CA LYS A 296 24.64 -14.62 13.88
C LYS A 296 24.62 -14.27 12.38
N ILE A 297 25.76 -13.82 11.86
CA ILE A 297 25.94 -13.58 10.42
C ILE A 297 26.07 -14.93 9.71
N LEU A 298 25.07 -15.27 8.89
CA LEU A 298 25.08 -16.48 8.07
C LEU A 298 25.53 -16.18 6.64
N PHE A 299 25.35 -14.95 6.19
CA PHE A 299 25.63 -14.53 4.82
C PHE A 299 26.41 -13.23 4.83
N ASN A 300 27.73 -13.35 4.78
CA ASN A 300 28.62 -12.20 4.78
C ASN A 300 28.73 -11.57 3.37
N GLU A 301 27.60 -11.17 2.80
CA GLU A 301 27.59 -10.38 1.56
C GLU A 301 28.24 -9.00 1.83
N SER A 302 28.96 -8.48 0.83
CA SER A 302 29.47 -7.11 0.84
C SER A 302 28.31 -6.12 0.83
N ILE A 303 28.39 -5.10 1.67
CA ILE A 303 27.37 -4.05 1.79
C ILE A 303 27.85 -2.80 1.05
N ASN A 304 26.93 -2.13 0.36
CA ASN A 304 27.22 -0.83 -0.22
C ASN A 304 27.17 0.23 0.88
N SER A 305 28.32 0.77 1.26
CA SER A 305 28.42 1.82 2.25
C SER A 305 28.09 3.18 1.63
N ARG A 306 26.80 3.56 1.64
CA ARG A 306 26.41 4.95 1.41
C ARG A 306 25.91 5.55 2.70
N ASN A 307 26.50 6.67 3.10
CA ASN A 307 26.05 7.43 4.25
C ASN A 307 24.68 8.09 3.92
N ILE A 308 23.77 8.16 4.89
CA ILE A 308 22.49 8.86 4.72
C ILE A 308 22.67 10.33 4.32
N ASN A 309 23.69 11.01 4.84
CA ASN A 309 23.97 12.42 4.55
C ASN A 309 24.28 12.67 3.07
N GLU A 310 24.97 11.75 2.41
CA GLU A 310 25.20 11.80 0.96
C GLU A 310 23.89 11.64 0.18
N ASN A 311 23.01 10.73 0.64
CA ASN A 311 21.70 10.55 0.01
C ASN A 311 20.80 11.78 0.21
N ILE A 312 20.85 12.44 1.38
CA ILE A 312 20.11 13.66 1.66
C ILE A 312 20.58 14.77 0.72
N LYS A 313 21.88 15.05 0.66
CA LYS A 313 22.46 16.07 -0.24
C LYS A 313 22.09 15.81 -1.70
N GLN A 314 22.21 14.57 -2.17
CA GLN A 314 21.80 14.20 -3.52
C GLN A 314 20.31 14.50 -3.77
N LEU A 315 19.44 14.16 -2.82
CA LEU A 315 17.99 14.38 -2.96
C LEU A 315 17.63 15.87 -2.90
N GLU A 316 18.29 16.65 -2.06
CA GLU A 316 18.15 18.12 -2.01
C GLU A 316 18.54 18.76 -3.34
N GLU A 317 19.67 18.37 -3.92
CA GLU A 317 20.08 18.83 -5.26
C GLU A 317 19.06 18.42 -6.32
N GLU A 318 18.54 17.19 -6.28
CA GLU A 318 17.50 16.74 -7.20
C GLU A 318 16.19 17.54 -7.05
N TYR A 319 15.83 17.99 -5.85
CA TYR A 319 14.69 18.90 -5.64
C TYR A 319 14.99 20.32 -6.12
N LYS A 320 16.16 20.88 -5.80
CA LYS A 320 16.61 22.21 -6.25
C LYS A 320 16.64 22.31 -7.78
N LEU A 321 17.13 21.27 -8.44
CA LEU A 321 17.15 21.15 -9.90
C LEU A 321 15.79 20.79 -10.51
N LYS A 322 14.72 20.69 -9.72
CA LYS A 322 13.39 20.22 -10.13
C LYS A 322 13.45 18.87 -10.88
N LYS A 323 14.43 18.00 -10.58
CA LYS A 323 14.45 16.61 -11.08
C LYS A 323 13.50 15.71 -10.30
N ARG A 324 13.08 16.15 -9.11
CA ARG A 324 12.05 15.55 -8.26
C ARG A 324 11.05 16.59 -7.78
N GLY A 325 9.92 16.10 -7.28
CA GLY A 325 8.83 16.93 -6.77
C GLY A 325 7.74 17.21 -7.81
N ILE A 326 6.73 17.98 -7.42
CA ILE A 326 5.55 18.30 -8.24
C ILE A 326 5.97 19.00 -9.54
N ASP A 327 7.04 19.80 -9.48
CA ASP A 327 7.55 20.56 -10.63
C ASP A 327 8.50 19.77 -11.53
N SER A 328 8.84 18.52 -11.18
CA SER A 328 9.71 17.69 -12.04
C SER A 328 9.12 17.30 -13.38
N ARG A 329 7.82 17.58 -13.55
CA ARG A 329 7.10 17.42 -14.81
C ARG A 329 6.65 18.75 -15.43
N SER A 330 6.81 19.89 -14.74
CA SER A 330 6.26 21.18 -15.20
C SER A 330 7.19 21.93 -16.16
N ASN A 331 8.50 21.69 -16.12
CA ASN A 331 9.48 22.35 -17.00
C ASN A 331 9.39 21.94 -18.50
N GLN A 332 8.40 21.16 -18.92
CA GLN A 332 8.13 20.85 -20.33
C GLN A 332 6.73 21.30 -20.81
N ASN A 333 5.97 22.03 -19.99
CA ASN A 333 4.63 22.47 -20.35
C ASN A 333 4.69 23.78 -21.14
N LYS A 334 4.27 23.73 -22.41
CA LYS A 334 3.99 24.85 -23.33
C LYS A 334 2.72 25.62 -22.90
N TYR A 335 1.91 25.05 -22.02
CA TYR A 335 0.67 25.65 -21.52
C TYR A 335 0.72 25.82 -20.00
N ASP A 336 0.89 27.06 -19.53
CA ASP A 336 0.50 27.43 -18.17
C ASP A 336 -1.02 27.62 -18.15
N ILE A 337 -1.71 26.86 -17.30
CA ILE A 337 -3.18 26.94 -17.22
C ILE A 337 -3.60 28.29 -16.62
N SER A 338 -2.77 28.88 -15.78
CA SER A 338 -3.00 30.21 -15.22
C SER A 338 -3.08 31.26 -16.33
N ASP A 339 -2.19 31.16 -17.32
CA ASP A 339 -2.18 32.04 -18.49
C ASP A 339 -3.43 31.82 -19.35
N ILE A 340 -3.84 30.56 -19.58
CA ILE A 340 -5.06 30.25 -20.34
C ILE A 340 -6.31 30.81 -19.63
N LEU A 341 -6.39 30.65 -18.30
CA LEU A 341 -7.49 31.20 -17.51
C LEU A 341 -7.51 32.74 -17.58
N ALA A 342 -6.35 33.38 -17.43
CA ALA A 342 -6.21 34.84 -17.53
C ALA A 342 -6.57 35.37 -18.92
N GLN A 343 -6.10 34.74 -20.00
CA GLN A 343 -6.46 35.10 -21.38
C GLN A 343 -7.96 34.97 -21.66
N ARG A 344 -8.64 34.07 -20.95
CA ARG A 344 -10.10 33.87 -21.03
C ARG A 344 -10.89 34.75 -20.07
N GLY A 345 -10.22 35.61 -19.30
CA GLY A 345 -10.86 36.46 -18.28
C GLY A 345 -11.49 35.67 -17.14
N ILE A 346 -11.00 34.45 -16.86
CA ILE A 346 -11.51 33.60 -15.78
C ILE A 346 -10.73 33.88 -14.51
N ASP A 347 -11.43 34.30 -13.45
CA ASP A 347 -10.82 34.62 -12.16
C ASP A 347 -10.25 33.36 -11.47
N LEU A 348 -8.93 33.31 -11.31
CA LEU A 348 -8.20 32.27 -10.58
C LEU A 348 -8.57 32.21 -9.09
N LYS A 349 -9.14 33.28 -8.52
CA LYS A 349 -9.64 33.30 -7.14
C LYS A 349 -11.06 32.77 -7.02
N CYS A 350 -11.75 32.49 -8.13
CA CYS A 350 -13.04 31.84 -8.08
C CYS A 350 -12.94 30.51 -7.28
N TYR A 351 -13.91 30.31 -6.37
CA TYR A 351 -13.95 29.24 -5.37
C TYR A 351 -12.80 29.18 -4.35
N SER A 352 -11.89 30.17 -4.28
CA SER A 352 -10.79 30.16 -3.31
C SER A 352 -11.24 30.23 -1.85
N THR A 353 -12.35 30.91 -1.58
CA THR A 353 -12.97 31.08 -0.25
C THR A 353 -14.11 30.10 0.00
N HIS A 354 -14.36 29.17 -0.93
CA HIS A 354 -15.51 28.29 -0.83
C HIS A 354 -15.34 27.35 0.38
N PRO A 355 -16.34 27.22 1.27
CA PRO A 355 -16.21 26.54 2.57
C PRO A 355 -15.85 25.05 2.47
N TYR A 356 -15.92 24.50 1.26
CA TYR A 356 -15.62 23.11 0.97
C TYR A 356 -14.23 22.90 0.32
N VAL A 357 -13.34 23.90 0.28
CA VAL A 357 -11.92 23.69 -0.04
C VAL A 357 -11.21 23.14 1.20
N LYS A 358 -11.19 21.81 1.36
CA LYS A 358 -10.68 21.16 2.58
C LYS A 358 -9.18 20.82 2.55
N ASP A 359 -8.54 20.96 1.39
CA ASP A 359 -7.15 20.53 1.24
C ASP A 359 -6.18 21.70 1.44
N TYR A 360 -5.16 21.50 2.29
CA TYR A 360 -4.08 22.45 2.58
C TYR A 360 -3.34 22.95 1.34
N SER A 361 -3.59 22.31 0.18
CA SER A 361 -2.99 22.67 -1.09
C SER A 361 -3.75 23.75 -1.88
N HIS A 362 -4.99 24.15 -1.52
CA HIS A 362 -5.87 25.06 -2.29
C HIS A 362 -6.08 24.67 -3.78
N LYS A 363 -5.61 23.49 -4.20
CA LYS A 363 -5.55 23.08 -5.62
C LYS A 363 -6.74 22.25 -6.07
N ARG A 364 -7.56 21.76 -5.14
CA ARG A 364 -8.71 20.90 -5.44
C ARG A 364 -9.99 21.49 -4.92
N ILE A 365 -11.05 21.31 -5.69
CA ILE A 365 -12.43 21.61 -5.27
C ILE A 365 -13.24 20.31 -5.26
N TYR A 366 -14.32 20.30 -4.47
CA TYR A 366 -15.29 19.22 -4.56
C TYR A 366 -16.29 19.46 -5.68
N LEU A 367 -16.70 18.35 -6.30
CA LEU A 367 -17.84 18.31 -7.19
C LEU A 367 -18.87 17.33 -6.64
N TYR A 368 -20.13 17.63 -6.90
CA TYR A 368 -21.28 16.80 -6.58
C TYR A 368 -21.84 16.24 -7.89
N VAL A 369 -21.77 14.93 -8.07
CA VAL A 369 -22.15 14.25 -9.31
C VAL A 369 -23.22 13.21 -9.05
N LYS A 370 -24.26 13.16 -9.90
CA LYS A 370 -25.28 12.10 -9.85
C LYS A 370 -24.66 10.76 -10.30
N SER A 371 -25.21 9.64 -9.84
CA SER A 371 -24.77 8.30 -10.29
C SER A 371 -25.57 7.85 -11.51
N PHE A 372 -24.91 7.13 -12.42
CA PHE A 372 -25.58 6.52 -13.59
C PHE A 372 -26.19 5.16 -13.24
N SER A 373 -25.60 4.42 -12.31
CA SER A 373 -25.95 3.02 -12.00
C SER A 373 -26.76 2.84 -10.74
N ALA A 374 -26.86 3.85 -9.87
CA ALA A 374 -27.49 3.71 -8.57
C ALA A 374 -28.42 4.86 -8.21
N ASN A 375 -29.57 4.50 -7.66
CA ASN A 375 -30.38 5.41 -6.86
C ASN A 375 -29.70 5.62 -5.50
N LEU A 376 -29.20 6.82 -5.25
CA LEU A 376 -28.45 7.13 -4.02
C LEU A 376 -29.35 7.31 -2.79
N TYR A 377 -30.67 7.26 -2.91
CA TYR A 377 -31.57 7.15 -1.74
C TYR A 377 -31.53 5.77 -1.09
N GLU A 378 -31.17 4.75 -1.86
CA GLU A 378 -31.21 3.35 -1.45
C GLU A 378 -29.80 2.78 -1.21
N PRO A 379 -29.63 1.91 -0.20
CA PRO A 379 -28.37 1.21 0.01
C PRO A 379 -27.93 0.43 -1.24
N THR A 380 -26.74 0.75 -1.75
CA THR A 380 -26.21 0.18 -2.99
C THR A 380 -25.42 -1.11 -2.79
N GLY A 381 -25.22 -1.54 -1.54
CA GLY A 381 -24.41 -2.69 -1.20
C GLY A 381 -25.01 -3.52 -0.07
N GLN A 382 -24.58 -4.77 0.00
CA GLN A 382 -24.94 -5.71 1.06
C GLN A 382 -23.69 -6.27 1.72
N LYS A 383 -23.79 -6.60 3.00
CA LYS A 383 -22.76 -7.28 3.77
C LYS A 383 -23.35 -8.51 4.43
N ASN A 384 -22.70 -9.64 4.20
CA ASN A 384 -23.05 -10.90 4.83
C ASN A 384 -22.30 -11.01 6.17
N TYR A 385 -23.02 -11.39 7.21
CA TYR A 385 -22.50 -11.75 8.52
C TYR A 385 -22.95 -13.17 8.83
N ILE A 386 -22.18 -13.85 9.66
CA ILE A 386 -22.58 -15.13 10.26
C ILE A 386 -23.02 -14.75 11.67
N SER A 387 -24.28 -14.99 12.01
CA SER A 387 -24.81 -14.77 13.37
C SER A 387 -24.14 -15.71 14.36
N GLU A 388 -24.35 -15.48 15.66
CA GLU A 388 -23.84 -16.36 16.72
C GLU A 388 -24.34 -17.81 16.55
N ASN A 389 -25.51 -17.99 15.94
CA ASN A 389 -26.10 -19.30 15.65
C ASN A 389 -25.58 -19.93 14.34
N GLY A 390 -24.63 -19.31 13.65
CA GLY A 390 -24.11 -19.79 12.37
C GLY A 390 -24.95 -19.40 11.14
N GLU A 391 -26.04 -18.65 11.31
CA GLU A 391 -26.92 -18.26 10.21
C GLU A 391 -26.34 -17.09 9.42
N LYS A 392 -26.47 -17.14 8.10
CA LYS A 392 -25.99 -16.06 7.24
C LYS A 392 -27.03 -14.92 7.19
N VAL A 393 -26.74 -13.83 7.89
CA VAL A 393 -27.55 -12.61 7.88
C VAL A 393 -26.99 -11.64 6.85
N THR A 394 -27.83 -11.14 5.96
CA THR A 394 -27.46 -10.14 4.95
C THR A 394 -28.01 -8.78 5.38
N THR A 395 -27.14 -7.79 5.60
CA THR A 395 -27.56 -6.42 5.93
C THR A 395 -27.11 -5.44 4.85
N SER A 396 -27.95 -4.45 4.58
CA SER A 396 -27.63 -3.37 3.66
C SER A 396 -26.52 -2.47 4.21
N ILE A 397 -25.59 -2.08 3.34
CA ILE A 397 -24.55 -1.11 3.69
C ILE A 397 -25.17 0.29 3.53
N VAL A 398 -25.72 0.80 4.63
CA VAL A 398 -26.31 2.14 4.70
C VAL A 398 -25.23 3.22 4.78
N HIS A 399 -25.39 4.30 4.01
CA HIS A 399 -24.51 5.47 4.03
C HIS A 399 -25.11 6.63 4.82
N SER A 400 -24.27 7.52 5.32
CA SER A 400 -24.71 8.84 5.83
C SER A 400 -24.78 9.80 4.66
N ILE A 401 -25.97 10.36 4.44
CA ILE A 401 -26.25 11.43 3.48
C ILE A 401 -26.18 12.75 4.23
N GLN A 402 -25.31 13.65 3.77
CA GLN A 402 -25.01 14.92 4.43
C GLN A 402 -25.50 16.09 3.58
N GLY A 403 -25.97 17.16 4.20
CA GLY A 403 -26.40 18.39 3.52
C GLY A 403 -26.68 19.51 4.52
N SER A 404 -27.25 20.63 4.08
CA SER A 404 -27.56 21.77 4.96
C SER A 404 -28.51 21.40 6.10
N LYS A 405 -29.45 20.48 5.84
CA LYS A 405 -30.45 20.01 6.82
C LYS A 405 -29.93 18.96 7.83
N GLY A 406 -28.64 18.64 7.83
CA GLY A 406 -28.02 17.69 8.76
C GLY A 406 -27.44 16.42 8.11
N SER A 407 -27.48 15.30 8.84
CA SER A 407 -27.00 13.99 8.38
C SER A 407 -28.07 12.93 8.57
N PHE A 408 -28.44 12.24 7.50
CA PHE A 408 -29.49 11.23 7.49
C PHE A 408 -28.95 9.87 7.05
N ARG A 409 -29.51 8.78 7.59
CA ARG A 409 -29.13 7.43 7.16
C ARG A 409 -29.87 7.07 5.88
N GLN A 410 -29.15 6.56 4.90
CA GLN A 410 -29.70 6.02 3.68
C GLN A 410 -30.67 4.86 3.98
N GLY A 411 -31.79 4.79 3.26
CA GLY A 411 -32.86 3.81 3.52
C GLY A 411 -33.73 4.11 4.74
N SER A 412 -33.62 5.30 5.36
CA SER A 412 -34.66 5.80 6.28
C SER A 412 -35.99 6.00 5.53
N ASP A 413 -37.10 6.09 6.26
CA ASP A 413 -38.42 6.40 5.69
C ASP A 413 -38.31 7.59 4.71
N LEU A 414 -38.62 7.33 3.43
CA LEU A 414 -38.50 8.31 2.36
C LEU A 414 -39.43 9.51 2.59
N ASN A 415 -40.53 9.33 3.33
CA ASN A 415 -41.45 10.41 3.68
C ASN A 415 -40.82 11.42 4.65
N LEU A 416 -39.80 10.99 5.41
CA LEU A 416 -39.05 11.82 6.35
C LEU A 416 -37.71 12.27 5.77
N PHE A 417 -37.40 11.89 4.52
CA PHE A 417 -36.11 12.18 3.92
C PHE A 417 -36.06 13.63 3.40
N PRO A 418 -35.16 14.49 3.92
CA PRO A 418 -35.30 15.93 3.73
C PRO A 418 -34.66 16.46 2.44
N TYR A 419 -34.03 15.59 1.64
CA TYR A 419 -33.31 15.97 0.42
C TYR A 419 -34.00 15.47 -0.84
N GLN A 420 -34.20 16.37 -1.80
CA GLN A 420 -34.79 16.13 -3.12
C GLN A 420 -33.80 15.58 -4.15
N ASN A 421 -32.49 15.76 -3.96
CA ASN A 421 -31.46 15.08 -4.76
C ASN A 421 -30.33 14.60 -3.85
N VAL A 422 -29.71 13.46 -4.20
CA VAL A 422 -28.51 12.95 -3.54
C VAL A 422 -27.39 12.78 -4.57
N TYR A 423 -26.20 13.30 -4.25
CA TYR A 423 -25.03 13.30 -5.13
C TYR A 423 -23.88 12.48 -4.53
N MET A 424 -22.95 12.03 -5.36
CA MET A 424 -21.65 11.56 -4.92
C MET A 424 -20.69 12.73 -4.79
N LEU A 425 -20.02 12.84 -3.64
CA LEU A 425 -18.93 13.80 -3.45
C LEU A 425 -17.66 13.26 -4.08
N THR A 426 -17.04 14.06 -4.95
CA THR A 426 -15.77 13.75 -5.61
C THR A 426 -14.92 15.02 -5.67
N SER A 427 -13.68 14.95 -6.13
CA SER A 427 -12.83 16.14 -6.25
C SER A 427 -12.12 16.21 -7.59
N VAL A 428 -11.80 17.43 -8.00
CA VAL A 428 -11.08 17.76 -9.23
C VAL A 428 -10.05 18.85 -8.95
N GLU A 429 -9.06 18.99 -9.83
CA GLU A 429 -8.19 20.17 -9.83
C GLU A 429 -9.02 21.43 -10.09
N ARG A 430 -8.84 22.47 -9.27
CA ARG A 430 -9.62 23.73 -9.36
C ARG A 430 -9.46 24.39 -10.72
N GLU A 431 -8.22 24.55 -11.18
CA GLU A 431 -7.91 25.13 -12.49
C GLU A 431 -8.59 24.38 -13.63
N ALA A 432 -8.63 23.04 -13.53
CA ALA A 432 -9.31 22.22 -14.52
C ALA A 432 -10.81 22.49 -14.53
N TRP A 433 -11.43 22.60 -13.35
CA TRP A 433 -12.84 22.95 -13.28
C TRP A 433 -13.10 24.34 -13.84
N LEU A 434 -12.38 25.37 -13.39
CA LEU A 434 -12.54 26.75 -13.87
C LEU A 434 -12.43 26.83 -15.40
N LEU A 435 -11.52 26.08 -16.00
CA LEU A 435 -11.33 26.07 -17.45
C LEU A 435 -12.50 25.43 -18.21
N PHE A 436 -13.16 24.42 -17.63
CA PHE A 436 -14.19 23.62 -18.30
C PHE A 436 -15.61 23.77 -17.74
N GLU A 437 -15.80 24.55 -16.68
CA GLU A 437 -17.06 24.69 -15.93
C GLU A 437 -18.22 25.06 -16.84
N ARG A 438 -18.06 26.10 -17.67
CA ARG A 438 -19.07 26.56 -18.63
C ARG A 438 -19.58 25.45 -19.57
N TYR A 439 -18.79 24.41 -19.80
CA TYR A 439 -19.11 23.33 -20.72
C TYR A 439 -19.62 22.06 -20.02
N LEU A 440 -19.42 21.94 -18.70
CA LEU A 440 -19.63 20.72 -17.93
C LEU A 440 -20.56 20.89 -16.71
N SER A 441 -21.00 22.11 -16.40
CA SER A 441 -21.82 22.45 -15.22
C SER A 441 -23.16 21.70 -15.16
N ASP A 442 -23.68 21.26 -16.28
CA ASP A 442 -24.94 20.49 -16.34
C ASP A 442 -24.79 19.07 -15.76
N PHE A 443 -23.56 18.57 -15.68
CA PHE A 443 -23.24 17.18 -15.31
C PHE A 443 -22.51 17.06 -13.97
N ALA A 444 -22.17 18.19 -13.34
CA ALA A 444 -21.53 18.26 -12.02
C ALA A 444 -21.76 19.62 -11.37
N LYS A 445 -22.00 19.65 -10.06
CA LYS A 445 -22.21 20.89 -9.29
C LYS A 445 -21.03 21.19 -8.36
N VAL A 446 -20.71 22.46 -8.14
CA VAL A 446 -19.76 22.93 -7.11
C VAL A 446 -20.47 23.28 -5.80
N THR A 447 -21.74 23.69 -5.90
CA THR A 447 -22.61 24.06 -4.79
C THR A 447 -23.85 23.15 -4.76
N LEU A 448 -24.36 22.91 -3.56
CA LEU A 448 -25.61 22.22 -3.35
C LEU A 448 -26.68 23.22 -2.90
N SER A 449 -27.91 23.01 -3.34
CA SER A 449 -29.06 23.72 -2.77
C SER A 449 -29.37 23.19 -1.37
N GLU A 450 -30.24 23.88 -0.63
CA GLU A 450 -30.66 23.42 0.70
C GLU A 450 -31.41 22.08 0.67
N ASN A 451 -31.99 21.73 -0.48
CA ASN A 451 -32.71 20.48 -0.69
C ASN A 451 -31.81 19.37 -1.26
N ASP A 452 -30.51 19.62 -1.42
CA ASP A 452 -29.59 18.62 -1.94
C ASP A 452 -28.75 18.00 -0.80
N GLY A 453 -28.56 16.69 -0.87
CA GLY A 453 -27.66 15.93 0.00
C GLY A 453 -26.53 15.28 -0.79
N TYR A 454 -25.51 14.78 -0.10
CA TYR A 454 -24.42 14.05 -0.73
C TYR A 454 -23.91 12.88 0.11
N ILE A 455 -23.29 11.92 -0.57
CA ILE A 455 -22.58 10.78 0.02
C ILE A 455 -21.10 10.89 -0.32
N SER A 456 -20.25 10.85 0.70
CA SER A 456 -18.80 10.93 0.51
C SER A 456 -18.22 9.72 -0.25
N ARG A 457 -18.80 8.53 -0.05
CA ARG A 457 -18.41 7.27 -0.69
C ARG A 457 -19.59 6.32 -0.79
N VAL A 458 -19.87 5.83 -1.99
CA VAL A 458 -20.96 4.88 -2.23
C VAL A 458 -20.40 3.46 -2.30
N TYR A 459 -20.53 2.69 -1.22
CA TYR A 459 -20.04 1.31 -1.16
C TYR A 459 -21.08 0.32 -1.67
N VAL A 460 -20.69 -0.51 -2.63
CA VAL A 460 -21.47 -1.67 -3.11
C VAL A 460 -21.11 -2.97 -2.38
N SER A 461 -19.96 -2.97 -1.68
CA SER A 461 -19.54 -4.04 -0.79
C SER A 461 -18.52 -3.49 0.21
N PRO A 462 -18.12 -4.24 1.25
CA PRO A 462 -17.18 -3.73 2.27
C PRO A 462 -15.81 -3.29 1.74
N ARG A 463 -15.46 -3.70 0.52
CA ARG A 463 -14.17 -3.39 -0.12
C ARG A 463 -14.30 -2.69 -1.47
N LYS A 464 -15.52 -2.43 -1.95
CA LYS A 464 -15.74 -1.85 -3.29
C LYS A 464 -16.71 -0.68 -3.25
N CYS A 465 -16.40 0.36 -4.01
CA CYS A 465 -17.23 1.55 -4.16
C CYS A 465 -17.43 1.87 -5.63
N ILE A 466 -18.54 2.57 -5.87
CA ILE A 466 -18.81 3.22 -7.14
C ILE A 466 -17.81 4.35 -7.31
N LYS A 467 -17.14 4.37 -8.45
CA LYS A 467 -16.38 5.52 -8.96
C LYS A 467 -17.22 6.18 -10.04
N PRO A 468 -17.45 7.51 -9.95
CA PRO A 468 -18.23 8.23 -10.96
C PRO A 468 -17.60 8.05 -12.35
N ALA A 469 -18.42 8.25 -13.38
CA ALA A 469 -17.91 8.39 -14.73
C ALA A 469 -16.92 9.56 -14.80
N GLN A 470 -15.94 9.47 -15.71
CA GLN A 470 -14.87 10.47 -15.81
C GLN A 470 -14.62 10.85 -17.25
N VAL A 471 -14.50 12.15 -17.51
CA VAL A 471 -13.96 12.68 -18.76
C VAL A 471 -12.48 13.02 -18.54
N LYS A 472 -11.64 12.45 -19.40
CA LYS A 472 -10.20 12.71 -19.44
C LYS A 472 -9.94 13.65 -20.61
N ILE A 473 -9.54 14.87 -20.29
CA ILE A 473 -9.29 15.95 -21.25
C ILE A 473 -7.80 16.24 -21.28
N SER A 474 -7.16 16.08 -22.43
CA SER A 474 -5.73 16.39 -22.60
C SER A 474 -5.55 17.60 -23.50
N LEU A 475 -4.78 18.58 -23.03
CA LEU A 475 -4.32 19.74 -23.79
C LEU A 475 -2.96 19.39 -24.41
N GLY A 476 -2.96 19.06 -25.70
CA GLY A 476 -1.77 18.56 -26.39
C GLY A 476 -1.22 17.27 -25.75
N ASN A 477 0.11 17.17 -25.63
CA ASN A 477 0.79 16.03 -24.99
C ASN A 477 1.24 16.31 -23.55
N GLN A 478 0.78 17.40 -22.94
CA GLN A 478 1.44 18.00 -21.77
C GLN A 478 0.65 17.86 -20.48
N ARG A 479 -0.63 18.27 -20.49
CA ARG A 479 -1.47 18.23 -19.30
C ARG A 479 -2.76 17.48 -19.58
N THR A 480 -3.11 16.61 -18.65
CA THR A 480 -4.34 15.82 -18.68
C THR A 480 -5.13 16.09 -17.42
N PHE A 481 -6.39 16.45 -17.59
CA PHE A 481 -7.36 16.58 -16.51
C PHE A 481 -8.30 15.39 -16.49
N ILE A 482 -8.75 15.03 -15.29
CA ILE A 482 -9.77 14.00 -15.08
C ILE A 482 -10.89 14.65 -14.30
N ILE A 483 -12.03 14.85 -14.96
CA ILE A 483 -13.20 15.52 -14.39
C ILE A 483 -14.32 14.48 -14.24
N PRO A 484 -14.80 14.21 -13.02
CA PRO A 484 -15.93 13.33 -12.81
C PRO A 484 -17.23 13.99 -13.27
N PHE A 485 -18.16 13.19 -13.79
CA PHE A 485 -19.47 13.67 -14.25
C PHE A 485 -20.56 12.63 -14.00
N GLY A 486 -21.81 13.11 -13.98
CA GLY A 486 -23.03 12.29 -13.84
C GLY A 486 -24.08 12.64 -14.91
N PRO A 487 -25.29 12.09 -14.81
CA PRO A 487 -26.43 12.55 -15.61
C PRO A 487 -26.86 13.96 -15.22
N SER A 488 -27.49 14.67 -16.17
CA SER A 488 -28.19 15.93 -15.92
C SER A 488 -29.68 15.68 -15.66
N GLU A 489 -30.46 16.74 -15.42
CA GLU A 489 -31.92 16.64 -15.25
C GLU A 489 -32.64 16.22 -16.55
N THR A 490 -32.11 16.63 -17.70
CA THR A 490 -32.68 16.37 -19.01
C THR A 490 -32.04 15.19 -19.74
N ILE A 491 -30.79 14.84 -19.40
CA ILE A 491 -30.00 13.82 -20.09
C ILE A 491 -29.51 12.77 -19.09
N VAL A 492 -30.23 11.64 -19.03
CA VAL A 492 -29.98 10.57 -18.05
C VAL A 492 -29.10 9.45 -18.59
N LYS A 493 -29.05 9.23 -19.91
CA LYS A 493 -28.28 8.12 -20.51
C LYS A 493 -26.83 8.51 -20.74
N TYR A 494 -25.90 7.65 -20.32
CA TYR A 494 -24.45 7.87 -20.44
C TYR A 494 -24.01 8.28 -21.85
N ASP A 495 -24.47 7.57 -22.89
CA ASP A 495 -24.04 7.85 -24.26
C ASP A 495 -24.52 9.22 -24.75
N GLN A 496 -25.69 9.67 -24.30
CA GLN A 496 -26.20 11.00 -24.64
C GLN A 496 -25.38 12.08 -23.92
N VAL A 497 -25.14 11.92 -22.61
CA VAL A 497 -24.28 12.83 -21.83
C VAL A 497 -22.90 12.93 -22.47
N ARG A 498 -22.31 11.79 -22.84
CA ARG A 498 -21.02 11.74 -23.52
C ARG A 498 -21.00 12.53 -24.82
N GLN A 499 -22.01 12.39 -25.68
CA GLN A 499 -22.07 13.12 -26.94
C GLN A 499 -22.23 14.63 -26.70
N THR A 500 -23.13 15.03 -25.81
CA THR A 500 -23.32 16.44 -25.45
C THR A 500 -22.04 17.06 -24.89
N MET A 501 -21.31 16.35 -24.02
CA MET A 501 -20.01 16.81 -23.52
C MET A 501 -18.97 16.94 -24.64
N ILE A 502 -18.93 16.00 -25.60
CA ILE A 502 -18.00 16.08 -26.75
C ILE A 502 -18.28 17.32 -27.57
N GLU A 503 -19.54 17.61 -27.87
CA GLU A 503 -19.97 18.79 -28.62
C GLU A 503 -19.61 20.08 -27.89
N SER A 504 -19.99 20.19 -26.60
CA SER A 504 -19.66 21.36 -25.76
C SER A 504 -18.15 21.60 -25.66
N LEU A 505 -17.36 20.55 -25.46
CA LEU A 505 -15.90 20.67 -25.33
C LEU A 505 -15.21 20.99 -26.67
N LYS A 506 -15.71 20.49 -27.81
CA LYS A 506 -15.19 20.89 -29.13
C LYS A 506 -15.41 22.38 -29.41
N ASN A 507 -16.51 22.94 -28.90
CA ASN A 507 -16.84 24.34 -29.03
C ASN A 507 -16.09 25.25 -28.05
N CYS A 508 -15.22 24.71 -27.19
CA CYS A 508 -14.55 25.51 -26.18
C CYS A 508 -13.39 26.36 -26.70
N GLY A 509 -13.01 26.23 -27.98
CA GLY A 509 -11.95 27.01 -28.63
C GLY A 509 -10.54 26.77 -28.10
N LEU A 510 -10.27 25.64 -27.43
CA LEU A 510 -8.92 25.24 -27.04
C LEU A 510 -8.32 24.34 -28.15
N PRO A 511 -7.11 24.63 -28.64
CA PRO A 511 -6.47 23.79 -29.65
C PRO A 511 -6.05 22.43 -29.06
N ASP A 512 -5.93 21.43 -29.92
CA ASP A 512 -5.34 20.12 -29.61
C ASP A 512 -5.98 19.35 -28.44
N LEU A 513 -7.29 19.49 -28.25
CA LEU A 513 -8.02 18.75 -27.25
C LEU A 513 -8.20 17.27 -27.63
N LYS A 514 -7.63 16.39 -26.79
CA LYS A 514 -7.93 14.95 -26.83
C LYS A 514 -8.87 14.60 -25.69
N ILE A 515 -10.05 14.11 -26.04
CA ILE A 515 -11.12 13.78 -25.09
C ILE A 515 -11.30 12.26 -25.07
N SER A 516 -11.31 11.68 -23.89
CA SER A 516 -11.65 10.27 -23.67
C SER A 516 -12.52 10.12 -22.45
N PHE A 517 -13.34 9.07 -22.40
CA PHE A 517 -14.30 8.86 -21.33
C PHE A 517 -14.08 7.51 -20.66
N THR A 518 -14.34 7.46 -19.36
CA THR A 518 -14.42 6.23 -18.58
C THR A 518 -15.83 6.11 -18.02
N LEU A 519 -16.44 4.95 -18.19
CA LEU A 519 -17.74 4.63 -17.61
C LEU A 519 -17.67 4.63 -16.08
N GLU A 520 -18.81 4.88 -15.45
CA GLU A 520 -18.98 4.64 -14.03
C GLU A 520 -18.64 3.17 -13.72
N SER A 521 -17.87 2.92 -12.67
CA SER A 521 -17.33 1.58 -12.41
C SER A 521 -17.24 1.27 -10.93
N VAL A 522 -17.31 -0.03 -10.62
CA VAL A 522 -17.07 -0.53 -9.26
C VAL A 522 -15.60 -0.90 -9.14
N SER A 523 -14.91 -0.31 -8.16
CA SER A 523 -13.49 -0.62 -7.92
C SER A 523 -13.18 -0.76 -6.44
N GLN A 524 -12.00 -1.29 -6.11
CA GLN A 524 -11.56 -1.38 -4.71
C GLN A 524 -11.53 0.01 -4.08
N CYS A 525 -12.19 0.16 -2.93
CA CYS A 525 -12.09 1.40 -2.19
C CYS A 525 -10.69 1.55 -1.61
N PRO A 526 -10.08 2.74 -1.72
CA PRO A 526 -8.94 3.05 -0.88
C PRO A 526 -9.41 2.92 0.57
N LEU A 527 -8.80 1.99 1.30
CA LEU A 527 -9.07 1.79 2.72
C LEU A 527 -8.83 3.13 3.44
N ASN A 528 -9.91 3.86 3.75
CA ASN A 528 -9.81 4.90 4.76
C ASN A 528 -9.80 4.16 6.09
N ASN A 529 -8.66 4.17 6.76
CA ASN A 529 -8.46 3.52 8.06
C ASN A 529 -9.30 4.13 9.21
N ASN A 530 -10.30 4.96 8.91
CA ASN A 530 -11.18 5.60 9.89
C ASN A 530 -12.58 4.97 9.99
N ILE A 531 -12.86 3.90 9.24
CA ILE A 531 -14.07 3.07 9.45
C ILE A 531 -13.66 1.82 10.23
N SER A 532 -13.07 2.04 11.42
CA SER A 532 -13.29 1.11 12.52
C SER A 532 -14.71 1.36 13.01
N SER A 533 -15.45 0.29 13.24
CA SER A 533 -16.79 0.26 13.81
C SER A 533 -16.91 1.20 15.01
N ARG A 534 -17.50 2.39 14.81
CA ARG A 534 -18.20 3.05 15.91
C ARG A 534 -19.37 2.14 16.30
N PRO A 535 -19.58 1.87 17.60
CA PRO A 535 -20.77 1.15 18.05
C PRO A 535 -22.03 1.87 17.58
N SER A 536 -23.12 1.11 17.40
CA SER A 536 -24.46 1.64 17.18
C SER A 536 -24.80 2.70 18.22
N ILE A 537 -25.47 3.77 17.79
CA ILE A 537 -26.02 4.84 18.64
C ILE A 537 -27.32 4.32 19.30
N SER A 538 -27.28 3.14 19.92
CA SER A 538 -28.37 2.62 20.75
C SER A 538 -28.05 2.64 22.25
N ASP A 539 -26.79 2.85 22.64
CA ASP A 539 -26.35 2.71 24.05
C ASP A 539 -25.81 4.02 24.64
N ARG A 540 -26.37 5.17 24.24
CA ARG A 540 -26.17 6.44 24.94
C ARG A 540 -27.52 7.08 25.26
N SER A 541 -28.17 6.56 26.30
CA SER A 541 -29.33 7.20 26.93
C SER A 541 -28.94 8.32 27.90
N ASP A 542 -27.66 8.51 28.18
CA ASP A 542 -27.24 9.45 29.21
C ASP A 542 -26.41 10.57 28.57
N LEU A 543 -26.75 11.82 28.90
CA LEU A 543 -26.28 13.10 28.34
C LEU A 543 -27.20 13.72 27.26
N VAL A 544 -28.48 13.83 27.59
CA VAL A 544 -29.30 14.99 27.21
C VAL A 544 -29.78 15.65 28.50
N SER A 545 -28.99 16.58 29.03
CA SER A 545 -29.52 17.70 29.81
C SER A 545 -28.58 18.89 29.61
N ASP A 546 -29.21 20.05 29.48
CA ASP A 546 -28.63 21.38 29.66
C ASP A 546 -27.83 21.97 28.50
N PHE A 547 -28.56 22.39 27.46
CA PHE A 547 -28.38 23.72 26.87
C PHE A 547 -29.74 24.24 26.39
N VAL A 548 -30.43 24.93 27.30
CA VAL A 548 -31.51 25.88 26.96
C VAL A 548 -30.81 27.15 26.48
N LEU A 549 -31.02 27.50 25.21
CA LEU A 549 -30.80 28.86 24.72
C LEU A 549 -32.15 29.58 24.79
N GLU A 550 -32.25 30.53 25.72
CA GLU A 550 -33.24 31.61 25.61
C GLU A 550 -32.78 32.63 24.56
N PHE A 551 -33.77 33.27 23.95
CA PHE A 551 -33.79 34.08 22.73
C PHE A 551 -32.67 35.11 22.53
#